data_AF-A0A5E4M465-F1
#
_entry.id   AF-A0A5E4M465-F1
#
_cell.length_a   1.000
_cell.length_b   1.000
_cell.length_c   1.000
_cell.angle_alpha   90.00
_cell.angle_beta   90.00
_cell.angle_gamma   90.00
#
_symmetry.space_group_name_H-M   'P 1'
#
loop_
_entity.id
_entity.type
_entity.pdbx_description
1 polymer ?
#
loop_
_entity_poly.entity_id
_entity_poly.type
_entity_poly.pdbx_seq_one_letter_code
_entity_poly.pdbx_strand_id
1 'polypeptide(L)' 'MEVEELTCVAYLYSRSRRTKKKKRKFWVHPLIADRSAKGLFNLFYYDLRKYEDNFFNYLRMSISSFDELFDNLTG' A
#
# COMPACT_ATOMS: atom_id res chain seq x y z
N MET A 1 -26.31 25.40 14.87
CA MET A 1 -27.29 24.57 14.13
C MET A 1 -27.04 24.59 12.63
N GLU A 2 -27.25 25.71 11.90
CA GLU A 2 -27.15 25.72 10.42
C GLU A 2 -25.73 25.48 9.87
N VAL A 3 -24.70 26.08 10.46
CA VAL A 3 -23.28 25.89 10.05
C VAL A 3 -22.77 24.49 10.42
N GLU A 4 -23.23 23.95 11.55
CA GLU A 4 -22.88 22.60 12.00
C GLU A 4 -23.47 21.55 11.08
N GLU A 5 -24.73 21.70 10.67
CA GLU A 5 -25.37 20.81 9.69
C GLU A 5 -24.68 20.88 8.32
N LEU A 6 -24.35 22.08 7.84
CA LEU A 6 -23.59 22.28 6.60
C LEU A 6 -22.22 21.59 6.63
N THR A 7 -21.50 21.71 7.74
CA THR A 7 -20.19 21.06 7.91
C THR A 7 -20.31 19.54 8.01
N CYS A 8 -21.33 19.03 8.71
CA CYS A 8 -21.64 17.61 8.75
C CYS A 8 -21.95 17.04 7.35
N VAL A 9 -22.78 17.73 6.57
CA VAL A 9 -23.13 17.32 5.20
C VAL A 9 -21.90 17.35 4.28
N ALA A 10 -21.08 18.41 4.34
CA ALA A 10 -19.84 18.52 3.57
C ALA A 10 -18.84 17.41 3.93
N TYR A 11 -18.72 17.09 5.22
CA TYR A 11 -17.87 16.00 5.71
C TYR A 11 -18.35 14.64 5.19
N LEU A 12 -19.64 14.32 5.31
CA LEU A 12 -20.21 13.06 4.82
C LEU A 12 -20.08 12.93 3.29
N TYR A 13 -20.29 14.03 2.56
CA TYR A 13 -20.11 14.08 1.11
C TYR A 13 -18.67 13.79 0.69
N SER A 14 -17.70 14.44 1.34
CA SER A 14 -16.27 14.24 1.08
C SER A 14 -15.83 12.80 1.40
N ARG A 15 -16.33 12.22 2.50
CA ARG A 15 -16.08 10.83 2.91
C ARG A 15 -16.66 9.82 1.90
N SER A 16 -17.87 10.05 1.42
CA SER A 16 -18.52 9.23 0.37
C SER A 16 -17.75 9.28 -0.96
N ARG A 17 -17.23 10.46 -1.34
CA ARG A 17 -16.40 10.59 -2.54
C ARG A 17 -15.04 9.90 -2.38
N ARG A 18 -14.40 9.98 -1.21
CA ARG A 18 -13.11 9.29 -0.92
C ARG A 18 -13.26 7.77 -0.95
N THR A 19 -14.38 7.24 -0.48
CA THR A 19 -14.68 5.79 -0.50
C THR A 19 -14.98 5.31 -1.92
N LYS A 20 -15.76 6.07 -2.73
CA LYS A 20 -16.02 5.74 -4.14
C LYS A 20 -14.78 5.80 -5.03
N LYS A 21 -13.81 6.68 -4.74
CA LYS A 21 -12.51 6.72 -5.45
C LYS A 21 -11.64 5.50 -5.18
N LYS A 22 -11.84 4.81 -4.06
CA LYS A 22 -11.19 3.52 -3.79
C LYS A 22 -11.95 2.40 -4.49
N LYS A 23 -12.02 2.44 -5.83
CA LYS A 23 -12.25 1.23 -6.61
C LYS A 23 -11.05 0.33 -6.37
N ARG A 24 -11.11 -0.48 -5.31
CA ARG A 24 -10.04 -1.40 -4.96
C ARG A 24 -9.88 -2.35 -6.16
N LYS A 25 -8.74 -2.26 -6.85
CA LYS A 25 -8.40 -3.15 -7.96
C LYS A 25 -8.47 -4.62 -7.56
N PHE A 26 -8.22 -4.90 -6.27
CA PHE A 26 -8.30 -6.22 -5.66
C PHE A 26 -8.97 -6.15 -4.27
N TRP A 27 -9.86 -7.09 -3.94
CA TRP A 27 -10.48 -7.21 -2.61
C TRP A 27 -9.44 -7.64 -1.56
N VAL A 28 -8.59 -8.60 -1.93
CA VAL A 28 -7.33 -8.98 -1.29
C VAL A 28 -6.26 -8.97 -2.38
N HIS A 29 -5.14 -8.29 -2.19
CA HIS A 29 -4.07 -8.23 -3.20
C HIS A 29 -3.46 -9.64 -3.37
N PRO A 30 -3.16 -10.11 -4.60
CA PRO A 30 -2.60 -11.47 -4.83
C PRO A 30 -1.37 -11.78 -3.99
N LEU A 31 -0.53 -10.76 -3.81
CA LEU A 31 0.61 -10.69 -2.89
C LEU A 31 0.30 -11.17 -1.45
N ILE A 32 -0.86 -10.79 -0.94
CA ILE A 32 -1.30 -11.12 0.41
C ILE A 32 -2.00 -12.48 0.44
N ALA A 33 -2.71 -12.83 -0.63
CA ALA A 33 -3.39 -14.11 -0.77
C ALA A 33 -2.40 -15.29 -0.73
N ASP A 34 -1.24 -15.14 -1.38
CA ASP A 34 -0.22 -16.19 -1.43
C ASP A 34 0.68 -16.25 -0.19
N ARG A 35 0.52 -15.31 0.76
CA ARG A 35 1.40 -15.13 1.91
C ARG A 35 1.44 -16.36 2.83
N SER A 36 0.31 -17.04 3.00
CA SER A 36 0.21 -18.24 3.84
C SER A 36 0.89 -19.45 3.22
N ALA A 37 0.97 -19.52 1.89
CA ALA A 37 1.55 -20.66 1.18
C ALA A 37 3.07 -20.54 0.98
N LYS A 38 3.59 -19.32 0.82
CA LYS A 38 4.95 -19.09 0.29
C LYS A 38 6.00 -18.62 1.30
N GLY A 39 5.59 -18.21 2.50
CA GLY A 39 6.50 -17.62 3.49
C GLY A 39 6.82 -16.14 3.21
N LEU A 40 7.12 -15.40 4.28
CA LEU A 40 6.88 -13.95 4.40
C LEU A 40 7.81 -13.01 3.62
N PHE A 41 8.98 -13.45 3.17
CA PHE A 41 10.02 -12.51 2.70
C PHE A 41 10.75 -12.98 1.43
N ASN A 42 11.35 -14.17 1.43
CA ASN A 42 12.23 -14.59 0.33
C ASN A 42 11.52 -14.79 -1.03
N LEU A 43 10.27 -15.26 -1.04
CA LEU A 43 9.48 -15.29 -2.28
C LEU A 43 8.86 -13.94 -2.61
N PHE A 44 8.54 -13.16 -1.58
CA PHE A 44 7.75 -11.94 -1.75
C PHE A 44 8.59 -10.77 -2.29
N TYR A 45 9.87 -10.73 -1.94
CA TYR A 45 10.80 -9.69 -2.35
C TYR A 45 10.86 -9.47 -3.87
N TYR A 46 11.04 -10.55 -4.65
CA TYR A 46 11.14 -10.47 -6.11
C TYR A 46 9.84 -9.97 -6.74
N ASP A 47 8.68 -10.33 -6.17
CA ASP A 47 7.37 -9.87 -6.66
C ASP A 47 7.05 -8.44 -6.21
N LEU A 48 7.51 -8.00 -5.02
CA LEU A 48 7.39 -6.62 -4.57
C LEU A 48 8.17 -5.68 -5.49
N ARG A 49 9.37 -6.05 -5.92
CA ARG A 49 10.18 -5.22 -6.84
C ARG A 49 9.49 -4.90 -8.16
N LYS A 50 8.59 -5.77 -8.64
CA LYS A 50 7.81 -5.54 -9.87
C LYS A 50 6.77 -4.43 -9.71
N TYR A 51 6.44 -4.05 -8.47
CA TYR A 51 5.41 -3.06 -8.15
C TYR A 51 6.00 -2.01 -7.19
N GLU A 52 6.62 -0.96 -7.72
CA GLU A 52 7.35 0.06 -6.97
C GLU A 52 6.53 0.70 -5.83
N ASP A 53 5.26 1.06 -6.09
CA ASP A 53 4.35 1.62 -5.06
C ASP A 53 4.14 0.65 -3.89
N ASN A 54 4.01 -0.65 -4.18
CA ASN A 54 3.81 -1.68 -3.17
C ASN A 54 5.12 -1.98 -2.42
N PHE A 55 6.24 -1.97 -3.13
CA PHE A 55 7.58 -2.08 -2.54
C PHE A 55 7.82 -0.98 -1.52
N PHE A 56 7.59 0.29 -1.92
CA PHE A 56 7.75 1.43 -1.03
C PHE A 56 6.79 1.36 0.17
N ASN A 57 5.54 0.94 -0.04
CA ASN A 57 4.61 0.79 1.08
C ASN A 57 5.02 -0.30 2.08
N TYR A 58 5.62 -1.39 1.61
CA TYR A 58 6.04 -2.53 2.42
C TYR A 58 7.38 -2.28 3.13
N LEU A 59 8.42 -1.90 2.38
CA LEU A 59 9.77 -1.68 2.89
C LEU A 59 10.02 -0.27 3.41
N ARG A 60 9.13 0.69 3.10
CA ARG A 60 9.28 2.13 3.44
C ARG A 60 10.53 2.78 2.86
N MET A 61 11.04 2.24 1.77
CA MET A 61 12.19 2.74 1.02
C MET A 61 12.07 2.41 -0.47
N SER A 62 12.80 3.14 -1.30
CA SER A 62 12.90 2.84 -2.73
C SER A 62 13.71 1.55 -2.94
N ILE A 63 13.54 0.93 -4.11
CA ILE A 63 14.32 -0.24 -4.52
C ILE A 63 15.82 0.08 -4.51
N SER A 64 16.21 1.27 -5.01
CA SER A 64 17.60 1.72 -5.02
C SER A 64 18.20 1.85 -3.62
N SER A 65 17.48 2.48 -2.68
CA SER A 65 17.95 2.64 -1.30
C SER A 65 18.11 1.28 -0.60
N PHE A 66 17.24 0.33 -0.94
CA PHE A 66 17.34 -1.03 -0.43
C PHE A 66 18.58 -1.75 -1.00
N ASP A 67 18.83 -1.65 -2.31
CA ASP A 67 20.00 -2.25 -2.96
C ASP A 67 21.31 -1.71 -2.36
N GLU A 68 21.42 -0.40 -2.18
CA GLU A 68 22.59 0.21 -1.53
C GLU A 68 22.81 -0.33 -0.11
N LEU A 69 21.76 -0.46 0.69
CA LEU A 69 21.87 -1.04 2.03
C LEU A 69 22.24 -2.52 2.01
N PHE A 70 21.68 -3.28 1.06
CA PHE A 70 21.94 -4.70 0.92
C PHE A 70 23.40 -4.94 0.52
N ASP A 71 23.91 -4.22 -0.46
CA ASP A 71 25.29 -4.30 -0.91
C ASP A 71 26.28 -3.95 0.22
N ASN A 72 25.96 -2.94 1.04
CA ASN A 72 26.78 -2.58 2.20
C ASN A 72 26.80 -3.64 3.32
N LEU A 73 25.77 -4.49 3.42
CA LEU A 73 25.67 -5.54 4.44
C LEU A 73 26.27 -6.87 4.00
N THR A 74 26.37 -7.10 2.69
CA THR A 74 26.92 -8.34 2.12
C THR A 74 28.31 -8.19 1.49
N GLY A 75 28.80 -6.95 1.34
CA GLY A 75 30.14 -6.60 0.88
C GLY A 75 31.20 -6.56 1.97
#